data_AF-A0A6B8J042-F1
#
_entry.id   AF-A0A6B8J042-F1
#
_cell.length_a   1.000
_cell.length_b   1.000
_cell.length_c   1.000
_cell.angle_alpha   90.00
_cell.angle_beta   90.00
_cell.angle_gamma   90.00
#
_symmetry.space_group_name_H-M   'P 1'
#
loop_
_entity.id
_entity.type
_entity.pdbx_description
1 polymer ?
#
loop_
_entity_poly.entity_id
_entity_poly.type
_entity_poly.pdbx_seq_one_letter_code
_entity_poly.pdbx_strand_id
1 'polypeptide(L)'
;MMSSSETTIDAIRLALGMYQSRAEIANSNIANASLPGALALRADFSQYQVMLDAAVEGRSDGLRQAIAHVREPDIRPLETPLNLDAQVSELVGVGVGFQSLTEALNRQFGLMRLAVVGRN
;
A
#
# COMPACT_ATOMS: atom_id res chain seq x y z
N MET A 1 15.14 20.03 -7.31
CA MET A 1 15.77 18.69 -7.33
C MET A 1 15.36 17.98 -6.04
N MET A 2 14.42 17.04 -6.10
CA MET A 2 14.07 16.20 -4.95
C MET A 2 15.23 15.24 -4.66
N SER A 3 15.53 15.01 -3.39
CA SER A 3 16.49 13.97 -3.00
C SER A 3 15.84 12.60 -3.19
N SER A 4 16.58 11.63 -3.75
CA SER A 4 16.13 10.23 -3.92
C SER A 4 15.53 9.61 -2.64
N SER A 5 16.04 10.04 -1.48
CA SER A 5 15.53 9.60 -0.18
C SER A 5 14.10 10.05 0.13
N GLU A 6 13.70 11.25 -0.31
CA GLU A 6 12.34 11.76 -0.11
C GLU A 6 11.34 10.99 -0.98
N THR A 7 11.70 10.72 -2.25
CA THR A 7 10.89 9.88 -3.16
C THR A 7 10.66 8.49 -2.59
N THR A 8 11.69 7.88 -2.00
CA THR A 8 11.59 6.54 -1.41
C THR A 8 10.62 6.52 -0.22
N ILE A 9 10.68 7.54 0.64
CA ILE A 9 9.75 7.65 1.79
C ILE A 9 8.32 7.88 1.32
N ASP A 10 8.13 8.75 0.33
CA ASP A 10 6.81 9.03 -0.27
C ASP A 10 6.21 7.76 -0.90
N ALA A 11 7.02 6.96 -1.61
CA ALA A 11 6.61 5.68 -2.18
C ALA A 11 6.24 4.65 -1.10
N ILE A 12 7.04 4.53 -0.03
CA ILE A 12 6.73 3.65 1.10
C ILE A 12 5.40 4.06 1.76
N ARG A 13 5.17 5.37 1.95
CA ARG A 13 3.92 5.87 2.51
C ARG A 13 2.72 5.53 1.63
N LEU A 14 2.86 5.68 0.32
CA LEU A 14 1.81 5.31 -0.64
C LEU A 14 1.50 3.81 -0.57
N ALA A 15 2.53 2.97 -0.54
CA ALA A 15 2.38 1.53 -0.43
C ALA A 15 1.73 1.12 0.90
N LEU A 16 2.12 1.72 2.03
CA LEU A 16 1.49 1.48 3.34
C LEU A 16 0.00 1.81 3.31
N GLY A 17 -0.39 2.93 2.70
CA GLY A 17 -1.80 3.29 2.52
C GLY A 17 -2.58 2.28 1.66
N MET A 18 -1.96 1.80 0.58
CA MET A 18 -2.54 0.74 -0.26
C MET A 18 -2.77 -0.55 0.55
N TYR A 19 -1.78 -1.01 1.30
CA TYR A 19 -1.91 -2.20 2.15
C TYR A 19 -2.94 -2.00 3.28
N GLN A 20 -3.04 -0.80 3.85
CA GLN A 20 -4.08 -0.48 4.83
C GLN A 20 -5.49 -0.68 4.24
N SER A 21 -5.74 -0.10 3.07
CA SER A 21 -7.03 -0.22 2.40
C SER A 21 -7.36 -1.66 2.03
N ARG A 22 -6.36 -2.45 1.59
CA ARG A 22 -6.53 -3.90 1.37
C ARG A 22 -6.94 -4.64 2.64
N ALA A 23 -6.31 -4.34 3.79
CA ALA A 23 -6.68 -4.94 5.08
C ALA A 23 -8.11 -4.59 5.48
N GLU A 24 -8.52 -3.33 5.33
CA GLU A 24 -9.87 -2.86 5.67
C GLU A 24 -10.93 -3.59 4.83
N ILE A 25 -10.69 -3.77 3.53
CA ILE A 25 -11.58 -4.51 2.63
C ILE A 25 -11.64 -6.00 2.99
N ALA A 26 -10.49 -6.64 3.22
CA ALA A 26 -10.44 -8.03 3.64
C ALA A 26 -11.18 -8.24 4.97
N ASN A 27 -11.00 -7.34 5.94
CA ASN A 27 -11.72 -7.36 7.22
C ASN A 27 -13.23 -7.19 7.03
N SER A 28 -13.67 -6.26 6.17
CA SER A 28 -15.08 -6.08 5.84
C SER A 28 -15.66 -7.35 5.21
N ASN A 29 -14.93 -7.99 4.29
CA ASN A 29 -15.36 -9.24 3.68
C ASN A 29 -15.44 -10.38 4.72
N ILE A 30 -14.44 -10.53 5.60
CA ILE A 30 -14.45 -11.54 6.67
C ILE A 30 -15.65 -11.34 7.60
N ALA A 31 -15.91 -10.09 8.02
CA ALA A 31 -17.03 -9.77 8.91
C ALA A 31 -18.40 -10.11 8.28
N ASN A 32 -18.51 -9.97 6.95
CA ASN A 32 -19.74 -10.25 6.20
C ASN A 32 -19.81 -11.67 5.63
N ALA A 33 -18.79 -12.51 5.84
CA ALA A 33 -18.67 -13.81 5.18
C ALA A 33 -19.82 -14.78 5.50
N SER A 34 -20.42 -14.65 6.68
CA SER A 34 -21.53 -15.49 7.13
C SER A 34 -22.90 -15.02 6.62
N LEU A 35 -22.98 -13.89 5.92
CA LEU A 35 -24.25 -13.39 5.39
C LEU A 35 -24.64 -14.16 4.13
N PRO A 36 -25.88 -14.70 4.06
CA PRO A 36 -26.36 -15.37 2.85
C PRO A 36 -26.32 -14.45 1.63
N GLY A 37 -25.68 -14.90 0.56
CA GLY A 37 -25.56 -14.13 -0.69
C GLY A 37 -24.52 -13.00 -0.64
N ALA A 38 -23.64 -12.96 0.36
CA ALA A 38 -22.56 -11.99 0.41
C ALA A 38 -21.61 -12.11 -0.79
N LEU A 39 -21.31 -10.97 -1.38
CA LEU A 39 -20.35 -10.81 -2.46
C LEU A 39 -19.06 -10.20 -1.91
N ALA A 40 -17.91 -10.68 -2.38
CA ALA A 40 -16.62 -10.13 -1.97
C ALA A 40 -16.44 -8.72 -2.53
N LEU A 41 -16.04 -7.77 -1.69
CA LEU A 41 -15.61 -6.44 -2.11
C LEU A 41 -14.17 -6.49 -2.62
N ARG A 42 -13.86 -5.70 -3.65
CA ARG A 42 -12.51 -5.48 -4.16
C ARG A 42 -12.30 -4.01 -4.50
N ALA A 43 -11.12 -3.50 -4.12
CA ALA A 43 -10.64 -2.20 -4.56
C ALA A 43 -9.79 -2.31 -5.82
N ASP A 44 -9.88 -1.30 -6.69
CA ASP A 44 -8.94 -1.09 -7.79
C ASP A 44 -7.74 -0.26 -7.32
N PHE A 45 -6.56 -0.89 -7.28
CA PHE A 45 -5.30 -0.27 -6.91
C PHE A 45 -4.38 0.01 -8.12
N SER A 46 -4.88 -0.08 -9.36
CA SER A 46 -4.09 0.15 -10.57
C SER A 46 -3.34 1.49 -10.55
N GLN A 47 -3.99 2.57 -10.10
CA GLN A 47 -3.36 3.88 -9.99
C GLN A 47 -2.21 3.90 -8.97
N TYR A 48 -2.39 3.24 -7.83
CA TYR A 48 -1.33 3.10 -6.82
C TYR A 48 -0.13 2.36 -7.42
N GLN A 49 -0.37 1.27 -8.14
CA GLN A 49 0.69 0.47 -8.76
C GLN A 49 1.50 1.30 -9.77
N VAL A 50 0.84 2.03 -10.67
CA VAL A 50 1.51 2.89 -11.66
C VAL A 50 2.43 3.90 -10.99
N MET A 51 2.02 4.46 -9.86
CA MET A 51 2.80 5.46 -9.13
C MET A 51 3.99 4.84 -8.38
N LEU A 52 3.81 3.65 -7.82
CA LEU A 52 4.90 2.89 -7.20
C LEU A 52 5.94 2.48 -8.26
N ASP A 53 5.51 2.01 -9.43
CA ASP A 53 6.40 1.65 -10.54
C ASP A 53 7.19 2.88 -11.04
N ALA A 54 6.52 4.03 -11.19
CA ALA A 54 7.18 5.29 -11.54
C ALA A 54 8.23 5.73 -10.49
N ALA A 55 7.97 5.47 -9.21
CA ALA A 55 8.92 5.76 -8.13
C ALA A 55 10.16 4.85 -8.21
N VAL A 56 9.98 3.56 -8.53
CA VAL A 56 11.07 2.59 -8.71
C VAL A 56 11.96 2.96 -9.90
N GLU A 57 11.36 3.43 -10.99
CA GLU A 57 12.07 3.83 -12.20
C GLU A 57 12.73 5.22 -12.10
N GLY A 58 12.62 5.90 -10.95
CA GLY A 58 13.18 7.24 -10.75
C GLY A 58 12.46 8.34 -11.53
N ARG A 59 11.27 8.05 -12.09
CA ARG A 59 10.41 9.03 -12.78
C ARG A 59 9.55 9.82 -11.79
N SER A 60 10.15 10.22 -10.68
CA SER A 60 9.45 10.71 -9.49
C SER A 60 9.06 12.18 -9.51
N ASP A 61 9.29 12.87 -10.64
CA ASP A 61 8.84 14.26 -10.81
C ASP A 61 7.32 14.31 -10.69
N GLY A 62 6.83 14.88 -9.59
CA GLY A 62 5.41 14.96 -9.29
C GLY A 62 4.83 13.78 -8.53
N LEU A 63 5.61 12.78 -8.07
CA LEU A 63 5.09 11.68 -7.24
C LEU A 63 4.37 12.21 -5.99
N ARG A 64 4.94 13.21 -5.32
CA ARG A 64 4.34 13.82 -4.13
C ARG A 64 3.00 14.52 -4.44
N GLN A 65 2.92 15.21 -5.57
CA GLN A 65 1.67 15.83 -6.04
C GLN A 65 0.67 14.75 -6.45
N ALA A 66 1.11 13.73 -7.17
CA ALA A 66 0.28 12.61 -7.56
C ALA A 66 -0.28 11.91 -6.30
N ILE A 67 0.54 11.64 -5.28
CA ILE A 67 0.12 11.09 -3.97
C ILE A 67 -0.94 11.98 -3.33
N ALA A 68 -0.77 13.29 -3.35
CA ALA A 68 -1.77 14.23 -2.81
C ALA A 68 -3.11 14.19 -3.57
N HIS A 69 -3.12 13.67 -4.81
CA HIS A 69 -4.31 13.50 -5.63
C HIS A 69 -4.77 12.04 -5.72
N VAL A 70 -4.10 11.10 -5.03
CA VAL A 70 -4.54 9.71 -4.96
C VAL A 70 -5.91 9.69 -4.33
N ARG A 71 -6.91 9.36 -5.14
CA ARG A 71 -8.26 9.13 -4.68
C ARG A 71 -8.29 7.81 -3.93
N GLU A 72 -9.22 7.72 -2.97
CA GLU A 72 -9.59 6.43 -2.39
C GLU A 72 -9.89 5.44 -3.53
N PRO A 73 -9.41 4.19 -3.41
CA PRO A 73 -9.61 3.20 -4.45
C PRO A 73 -11.11 2.97 -4.64
N ASP A 74 -11.52 2.76 -5.88
CA ASP A 74 -12.92 2.45 -6.17
C ASP A 74 -13.23 1.03 -5.67
N ILE A 75 -14.13 0.92 -4.69
CA ILE A 75 -14.51 -0.34 -4.06
C ILE A 75 -15.79 -0.84 -4.71
N ARG A 76 -15.73 -2.04 -5.29
CA ARG A 76 -16.87 -2.67 -5.94
C ARG A 76 -17.11 -4.10 -5.45
N PRO A 77 -18.36 -4.55 -5.35
CA PRO A 77 -18.65 -5.95 -5.15
C PRO A 77 -18.26 -6.75 -6.40
N LEU A 78 -17.68 -7.92 -6.20
CA LEU A 78 -17.40 -8.89 -7.24
C LEU A 78 -18.65 -9.75 -7.49
N GLU A 79 -18.82 -10.23 -8.71
CA GLU A 79 -19.86 -11.22 -9.04
C GLU A 79 -19.55 -12.62 -8.49
N THR A 80 -18.47 -12.76 -7.72
CA THR A 80 -18.04 -14.03 -7.13
C THR A 80 -18.51 -14.12 -5.68
N PRO A 81 -19.06 -15.28 -5.25
CA PRO A 81 -19.39 -15.52 -3.86
C PRO A 81 -18.19 -15.29 -2.94
N LEU A 82 -18.46 -14.74 -1.77
CA LEU A 82 -17.45 -14.47 -0.77
C LEU A 82 -16.87 -15.80 -0.21
N ASN A 83 -15.56 -15.99 -0.38
CA ASN A 83 -14.81 -17.13 0.16
C ASN A 83 -13.98 -16.67 1.36
N LEU A 84 -14.34 -17.12 2.57
CA LEU A 84 -13.70 -16.72 3.82
C LEU A 84 -12.20 -17.06 3.85
N ASP A 85 -11.81 -18.27 3.47
CA ASP A 85 -10.41 -18.72 3.50
C ASP A 85 -9.53 -17.86 2.61
N ALA A 86 -10.05 -17.46 1.44
CA ALA A 86 -9.36 -16.55 0.53
C ALA A 86 -9.16 -15.16 1.15
N GLN A 87 -10.15 -14.63 1.87
CA GLN A 87 -10.04 -13.32 2.53
C GLN A 87 -9.09 -13.36 3.73
N VAL A 88 -9.08 -14.45 4.49
CA VAL A 88 -8.12 -14.66 5.58
C VAL A 88 -6.69 -14.76 5.01
N SER A 89 -6.50 -15.52 3.93
CA SER A 89 -5.21 -15.61 3.24
C SER A 89 -4.74 -14.24 2.72
N GLU A 90 -5.64 -13.44 2.15
CA GLU A 90 -5.33 -12.08 1.70
C GLU A 90 -4.91 -11.18 2.87
N LEU A 91 -5.64 -11.22 3.99
CA LEU A 91 -5.30 -10.43 5.19
C LEU A 91 -3.92 -10.80 5.76
N VAL A 92 -3.57 -12.09 5.78
CA VAL A 92 -2.23 -12.55 6.16
C VAL A 92 -1.17 -12.02 5.20
N GLY A 93 -1.42 -12.09 3.88
CA GLY A 93 -0.53 -11.54 2.86
C GLY A 93 -0.31 -10.03 3.00
N VAL A 94 -1.36 -9.29 3.34
CA VAL A 94 -1.29 -7.85 3.63
C VAL A 94 -0.39 -7.57 4.84
N GLY A 95 -0.48 -8.37 5.90
CA GLY A 95 0.39 -8.25 7.08
C GLY A 95 1.89 -8.40 6.75
N VAL A 96 2.24 -9.37 5.90
CA VAL A 96 3.62 -9.56 5.42
C VAL A 96 4.12 -8.33 4.64
N GLY A 97 3.26 -7.76 3.80
CA GLY A 97 3.56 -6.54 3.06
C GLY A 97 3.83 -5.34 3.98
N PHE A 98 2.98 -5.14 4.98
CA PHE A 98 3.17 -4.11 6.00
C PHE A 98 4.51 -4.23 6.73
N GLN A 99 4.82 -5.43 7.24
CA GLN A 99 6.08 -5.67 7.95
C GLN A 99 7.29 -5.33 7.07
N SER A 100 7.27 -5.80 5.82
CA SER A 100 8.35 -5.57 4.86
C SER A 100 8.58 -4.08 4.58
N LEU A 101 7.48 -3.30 4.44
CA LEU A 101 7.54 -1.86 4.23
C LEU A 101 8.03 -1.11 5.48
N THR A 102 7.61 -1.51 6.68
CA THR A 102 8.10 -0.95 7.94
C THR A 102 9.60 -1.18 8.12
N GLU A 103 10.09 -2.39 7.82
CA GLU A 103 11.53 -2.68 7.84
C GLU A 103 12.30 -1.82 6.84
N ALA A 104 11.78 -1.66 5.62
CA ALA A 104 12.40 -0.80 4.60
C ALA A 104 12.46 0.68 5.06
N LEU A 105 11.39 1.18 5.67
CA LEU A 105 11.33 2.54 6.22
C LEU A 105 12.37 2.74 7.34
N ASN A 106 12.48 1.78 8.26
CA ASN A 106 13.46 1.81 9.33
C ASN A 106 14.89 1.84 8.80
N ARG A 107 15.20 1.00 7.80
CA ARG A 107 16.51 1.02 7.11
C ARG A 107 16.78 2.38 6.48
N GLN A 108 15.78 2.97 5.82
CA GLN A 108 15.93 4.27 5.18
C GLN A 108 16.23 5.39 6.18
N PHE A 109 15.53 5.44 7.32
CA PHE A 109 15.85 6.41 8.37
C PHE A 109 17.21 6.16 9.02
N GLY A 110 17.63 4.90 9.15
CA GLY A 110 18.98 4.55 9.59
C GLY A 110 20.05 5.13 8.66
N LEU A 111 19.89 4.97 7.35
CA LEU A 111 20.79 5.54 6.34
C LEU A 111 20.81 7.07 6.37
N MET A 112 19.64 7.71 6.51
CA MET A 112 19.56 9.17 6.65
C MET A 112 20.31 9.66 7.90
N ARG A 113 20.13 8.98 9.04
CA ARG A 113 20.84 9.33 10.29
C ARG A 113 22.35 9.19 10.12
N LEU A 114 22.81 8.11 9.48
CA LEU A 114 24.25 7.91 9.20
C LEU A 114 24.81 9.02 8.29
N ALA A 115 24.08 9.43 7.26
CA ALA A 115 24.50 10.50 6.37
C ALA A 115 24.58 11.88 7.07
N VAL A 116 23.72 12.13 8.06
CA VAL A 116 23.72 13.37 8.86
C VAL A 116 24.85 13.36 9.89
N VAL A 117 25.02 12.25 10.61
CA VAL A 117 26.00 12.13 11.71
C VAL A 117 27.43 11.92 11.20
N GLY A 118 27.61 11.17 10.11
CA GLY A 118 28.92 10.86 9.52
C GLY A 118 29.55 12.00 8.70
N ARG A 119 28.92 13.18 8.67
CA ARG A 119 29.43 14.38 7.97
C ARG A 119 30.28 15.30 8.85
N ASN A 120 30.67 14.83 10.04
CA ASN A 120 31.57 15.50 10.99
C ASN A 120 32.86 14.71 11.15
#